data_AF-A0A0D6T7G1-F1
#
_entry.id   AF-A0A0D6T7G1-F1
#
_cell.length_a   1.000
_cell.length_b   1.000
_cell.length_c   1.000
_cell.angle_alpha   90.00
_cell.angle_beta   90.00
_cell.angle_gamma   90.00
#
_symmetry.space_group_name_H-M   'P 1'
#
loop_
_entity.id
_entity.type
_entity.pdbx_description
1 polymer ?
#
loop_
_entity_poly.entity_id
_entity_poly.type
_entity_poly.pdbx_seq_one_letter_code
_entity_poly.pdbx_strand_id
1 'polypeptide(L)'
;MFRQPLLITALICGLPLSAGAWEHSHERGVDLYQAGSSELMVSLVCDPNSVYGTTNSGVLLEVGANPDLSGPVELIFPDGNRVKAELDHGRFGKAEADEAAWQTTLDGLRAHQSMTVSIDGEIIGVELGEPMPFTCT
;
A
#
# COMPACT_ATOMS: atom_id res chain seq x y z
N MET A 1 8.66 -23.77 57.01
CA MET A 1 9.22 -23.08 55.83
C MET A 1 8.28 -23.32 54.65
N PHE A 2 7.42 -22.34 54.33
CA PHE A 2 6.53 -22.39 53.16
C PHE A 2 7.10 -21.43 52.11
N ARG A 3 7.44 -21.94 50.92
CA ARG A 3 7.88 -21.13 49.77
C ARG A 3 6.66 -20.82 48.90
N GLN A 4 6.27 -19.55 48.85
CA GLN A 4 5.28 -19.01 47.91
C GLN A 4 5.91 -18.94 46.49
N PRO A 5 5.23 -19.41 45.43
CA PRO A 5 5.66 -19.13 44.08
C PRO A 5 5.17 -17.73 43.66
N LEU A 6 6.10 -16.90 43.20
CA LEU A 6 5.83 -15.63 42.52
C LEU A 6 5.18 -15.94 41.16
N LEU A 7 3.89 -15.64 41.01
CA LEU A 7 3.22 -15.57 39.72
C LEU A 7 3.62 -14.25 39.05
N ILE A 8 4.50 -14.34 38.05
CA ILE A 8 4.82 -13.23 37.15
C ILE A 8 3.73 -13.22 36.08
N THR A 9 2.70 -12.38 36.27
CA THR A 9 1.71 -12.09 35.22
C THR A 9 2.36 -11.11 34.24
N ALA A 10 2.88 -11.62 33.14
CA ALA A 10 3.34 -10.79 32.03
C ALA A 10 2.13 -10.09 31.40
N LEU A 11 2.00 -8.79 31.67
CA LEU A 11 1.06 -7.91 30.98
C LEU A 11 1.59 -7.71 29.56
N ILE A 12 1.10 -8.51 28.60
CA ILE A 12 1.34 -8.28 27.18
C ILE A 12 0.53 -7.02 26.83
N CYS A 13 1.18 -5.86 26.86
CA CYS A 13 0.64 -4.66 26.24
C CYS A 13 0.49 -4.95 24.75
N GLY A 14 -0.74 -5.22 24.32
CA GLY A 14 -1.11 -5.15 22.91
C GLY A 14 -0.91 -3.71 22.45
N LEU A 15 0.22 -3.43 21.81
CA LEU A 15 0.38 -2.19 21.08
C LEU A 15 -0.71 -2.18 20.00
N PRO A 16 -1.43 -1.06 19.82
CA PRO A 16 -2.28 -0.92 18.65
C PRO A 16 -1.37 -1.08 17.43
N LEU A 17 -1.62 -2.12 16.63
CA LEU A 17 -1.20 -2.14 15.24
C LEU A 17 -1.79 -0.87 14.64
N SER A 18 -0.93 0.10 14.36
CA SER A 18 -1.32 1.35 13.72
C SER A 18 -1.83 0.98 12.32
N ALA A 19 -3.14 0.79 12.18
CA ALA A 19 -3.77 0.78 10.87
C ALA A 19 -3.54 2.18 10.27
N GLY A 20 -2.68 2.27 9.27
CA GLY A 20 -2.24 3.53 8.65
C GLY A 20 -0.82 3.95 9.04
N ALA A 21 0.18 3.09 8.81
CA ALA A 21 1.56 3.50 8.67
C ALA A 21 2.22 2.60 7.63
N TRP A 22 2.93 3.20 6.66
CA TRP A 22 3.66 2.42 5.67
C TRP A 22 4.68 1.49 6.33
N GLU A 23 4.59 0.21 6.04
CA GLU A 23 5.61 -0.79 6.33
C GLU A 23 6.58 -0.86 5.15
N HIS A 24 7.88 -0.73 5.42
CA HIS A 24 8.93 -0.87 4.40
C HIS A 24 9.68 -2.19 4.60
N SER A 25 9.77 -2.96 3.53
CA SER A 25 10.58 -4.17 3.46
C SER A 25 11.38 -4.22 2.16
N HIS A 26 12.31 -5.18 2.09
CA HIS A 26 13.12 -5.40 0.92
C HIS A 26 13.02 -6.88 0.52
N GLU A 27 12.44 -7.14 -0.65
CA GLU A 27 12.16 -8.49 -1.12
C GLU A 27 12.88 -8.74 -2.44
N ARG A 28 13.73 -9.76 -2.48
CA ARG A 28 14.37 -10.23 -3.73
C ARG A 28 15.06 -9.14 -4.56
N GLY A 29 15.52 -8.05 -3.94
CA GLY A 29 16.21 -6.95 -4.62
C GLY A 29 15.34 -5.72 -4.93
N VAL A 30 14.05 -5.74 -4.58
CA VAL A 30 13.12 -4.61 -4.74
C VAL A 30 12.66 -4.09 -3.39
N ASP A 31 12.38 -2.79 -3.33
CA ASP A 31 11.74 -2.19 -2.14
C ASP A 31 10.24 -2.39 -2.21
N LEU A 32 9.64 -2.80 -1.09
CA LEU A 32 8.20 -2.98 -0.95
C LEU A 32 7.70 -2.07 0.17
N TYR A 33 6.71 -1.25 -0.15
CA TYR A 33 6.03 -0.37 0.79
C TYR A 33 4.57 -0.78 0.89
N GLN A 34 4.04 -1.02 2.08
CA GLN A 34 2.66 -1.47 2.26
C GLN A 34 1.92 -0.62 3.27
N ALA A 35 0.71 -0.19 2.95
CA ALA A 35 -0.18 0.49 3.87
C ALA A 35 -1.63 0.16 3.56
N GLY A 36 -2.49 0.20 4.58
CA GLY A 36 -3.92 0.00 4.42
C GLY A 36 -4.56 -0.70 5.61
N SER A 37 -5.66 -1.39 5.32
CA SER A 37 -6.47 -2.11 6.28
C SER A 37 -6.75 -3.54 5.80
N SER A 38 -7.57 -4.29 6.54
CA SER A 38 -8.06 -5.59 6.08
C SER A 38 -9.04 -5.52 4.90
N GLU A 39 -9.56 -4.33 4.60
CA GLU A 39 -10.51 -4.12 3.50
C GLU A 39 -9.78 -3.79 2.19
N LEU A 40 -8.69 -3.03 2.28
CA LEU A 40 -7.85 -2.69 1.14
C LEU A 40 -6.41 -2.50 1.60
N MET A 41 -5.50 -3.29 1.03
CA MET A 41 -4.06 -3.13 1.16
C MET A 41 -3.48 -2.51 -0.11
N VAL A 42 -2.59 -1.55 0.07
CA VAL A 42 -1.89 -0.84 -1.00
C VAL A 42 -0.41 -1.17 -0.87
N SER A 43 0.10 -1.86 -1.87
CA SER A 43 1.50 -2.28 -1.92
C SER A 43 2.19 -1.54 -3.08
N LEU A 44 3.16 -0.68 -2.79
CA LEU A 44 4.01 -0.05 -3.78
C LEU A 44 5.31 -0.84 -3.88
N VAL A 45 5.51 -1.49 -5.02
CA VAL A 45 6.75 -2.18 -5.38
C VAL A 45 7.62 -1.20 -6.15
N CYS A 46 8.86 -1.00 -5.70
CA CYS A 46 9.86 -0.17 -6.37
C CYS A 46 11.03 -1.03 -6.84
N ASP A 47 11.20 -1.13 -8.16
CA ASP A 47 12.34 -1.80 -8.81
C ASP A 47 13.24 -0.77 -9.53
N PRO A 48 13.98 0.08 -8.78
CA PRO A 48 14.80 1.12 -9.39
C PRO A 48 15.97 0.54 -10.22
N ASN A 49 16.32 -0.73 -10.01
CA ASN A 49 17.45 -1.38 -10.67
C ASN A 49 17.03 -2.28 -11.84
N SER A 50 15.72 -2.37 -12.14
CA SER A 50 15.18 -3.29 -13.15
C SER A 50 15.67 -4.73 -12.95
N VAL A 51 15.68 -5.22 -11.70
CA VAL A 51 16.16 -6.56 -11.32
C VAL A 51 15.49 -7.64 -12.17
N TYR A 52 14.24 -7.42 -12.58
CA TYR A 52 13.47 -8.34 -13.42
C TYR A 52 13.34 -7.93 -14.89
N GLY A 53 14.15 -6.99 -15.39
CA GLY A 53 14.32 -6.71 -16.82
C GLY A 53 13.19 -5.89 -17.49
N THR A 54 12.21 -5.43 -16.73
CA THR A 54 11.14 -4.52 -17.16
C THR A 54 11.02 -3.37 -16.16
N THR A 55 10.43 -2.23 -16.56
CA THR A 55 10.24 -1.06 -15.68
C THR A 55 9.15 -1.38 -14.63
N ASN A 56 9.53 -2.10 -13.57
CA ASN A 56 8.64 -2.91 -12.72
C ASN A 56 8.12 -2.23 -11.46
N SER A 57 8.29 -0.91 -11.32
CA SER A 57 7.58 -0.24 -10.23
C SER A 57 6.08 -0.31 -10.49
N GLY A 58 5.32 -0.60 -9.45
CA GLY A 58 3.88 -0.78 -9.57
C GLY A 58 3.17 -0.70 -8.25
N VAL A 59 1.88 -0.43 -8.33
CA VAL A 59 0.96 -0.50 -7.21
C VAL A 59 0.19 -1.81 -7.33
N LEU A 60 0.13 -2.57 -6.24
CA LEU A 60 -0.75 -3.71 -6.07
C LEU A 60 -1.85 -3.31 -5.07
N LEU A 61 -3.10 -3.51 -5.47
CA LEU A 61 -4.29 -3.28 -4.65
C LEU A 61 -4.92 -4.63 -4.31
N GLU A 62 -4.92 -4.98 -3.02
CA GLU A 62 -5.54 -6.22 -2.54
C GLU A 62 -6.82 -5.87 -1.80
N VAL A 63 -7.97 -6.14 -2.42
CA VAL A 63 -9.29 -5.74 -1.92
C VAL A 63 -9.90 -6.91 -1.14
N GLY A 64 -9.71 -6.92 0.18
CA GLY A 64 -10.30 -7.89 1.09
C GLY A 64 -10.17 -9.35 0.61
N ALA A 65 -11.31 -9.99 0.29
CA ALA A 65 -11.37 -11.38 -0.16
C ALA A 65 -11.10 -11.59 -1.66
N ASN A 66 -10.89 -10.51 -2.43
CA ASN A 66 -10.61 -10.55 -3.86
C ASN A 66 -9.24 -9.92 -4.17
N PRO A 67 -8.13 -10.58 -3.83
CA PRO A 67 -6.79 -10.07 -4.13
C PRO A 67 -6.46 -10.10 -5.63
N ASP A 68 -7.27 -10.78 -6.44
CA ASP A 68 -7.05 -11.01 -7.88
C ASP A 68 -7.93 -10.11 -8.76
N LEU A 69 -8.25 -8.91 -8.27
CA LEU A 69 -9.15 -7.99 -8.95
C LEU A 69 -8.54 -7.50 -10.28
N SER A 70 -9.26 -7.68 -11.38
CA SER A 70 -8.90 -7.08 -12.67
C SER A 70 -10.02 -6.17 -13.15
N GLY A 71 -9.67 -5.04 -13.77
CA GLY A 71 -10.65 -4.07 -14.26
C GLY A 71 -10.31 -2.62 -13.92
N PRO A 72 -11.19 -1.68 -14.31
CA PRO A 72 -10.94 -0.25 -14.13
C PRO A 72 -11.11 0.18 -12.67
N VAL A 73 -10.17 1.00 -12.20
CA VAL A 73 -10.21 1.66 -10.89
C VAL A 73 -9.87 3.14 -11.00
N GLU A 74 -10.30 3.90 -10.00
CA GLU A 74 -9.88 5.30 -9.85
C GLU A 74 -9.26 5.52 -8.46
N LEU A 75 -8.00 5.92 -8.42
CA LEU A 75 -7.34 6.42 -7.21
C LEU A 75 -7.70 7.89 -7.05
N ILE A 76 -8.20 8.28 -5.88
CA ILE A 76 -8.67 9.63 -5.58
C ILE A 76 -7.94 10.14 -4.35
N PHE A 77 -7.18 11.22 -4.51
CA PHE A 77 -6.42 11.84 -3.43
C PHE A 77 -7.18 13.03 -2.81
N PRO A 78 -6.89 13.40 -1.55
CA PRO A 78 -7.55 14.52 -0.85
C PRO A 78 -7.45 15.88 -1.55
N ASP A 79 -6.43 16.11 -2.36
CA ASP A 79 -6.26 17.33 -3.16
C ASP A 79 -7.17 17.39 -4.42
N GLY A 80 -7.94 16.33 -4.67
CA GLY A 80 -8.83 16.21 -5.81
C GLY A 80 -8.17 15.61 -7.05
N ASN A 81 -6.88 15.28 -7.01
CA ASN A 81 -6.23 14.53 -8.08
C ASN A 81 -6.82 13.14 -8.19
N ARG A 82 -7.01 12.69 -9.43
CA ARG A 82 -7.60 11.40 -9.77
C ARG A 82 -6.74 10.68 -10.79
N VAL A 83 -6.45 9.41 -10.54
CA VAL A 83 -5.72 8.55 -11.46
C VAL A 83 -6.62 7.39 -11.83
N LYS A 84 -6.95 7.29 -13.13
CA LYS A 84 -7.63 6.13 -13.68
C LYS A 84 -6.59 5.09 -14.05
N ALA A 85 -6.80 3.87 -13.60
CA ALA A 85 -5.92 2.74 -13.87
C ALA A 85 -6.76 1.53 -14.29
N GLU A 86 -6.17 0.68 -15.13
CA GLU A 86 -6.69 -0.66 -15.38
C GLU A 86 -5.85 -1.62 -14.55
N LEU A 87 -6.49 -2.38 -13.65
CA LEU A 87 -5.81 -3.41 -12.88
C LEU A 87 -5.73 -4.72 -13.68
N ASP A 88 -4.57 -5.35 -13.62
CA ASP A 88 -4.35 -6.73 -14.04
C ASP A 88 -3.92 -7.53 -12.81
N HIS A 89 -4.78 -8.42 -12.31
CA HIS A 89 -4.52 -9.20 -11.09
C HIS A 89 -4.11 -8.32 -9.89
N GLY A 90 -4.85 -7.23 -9.67
CA GLY A 90 -4.63 -6.23 -8.61
C GLY A 90 -3.54 -5.20 -8.94
N ARG A 91 -2.79 -5.40 -10.03
CA ARG A 91 -1.61 -4.59 -10.35
C ARG A 91 -1.92 -3.44 -11.32
N PHE A 92 -1.39 -2.27 -10.98
CA PHE A 92 -1.20 -1.12 -11.85
C PHE A 92 0.30 -0.81 -11.92
N GLY A 93 0.94 -1.07 -13.06
CA GLY A 93 2.38 -0.87 -13.22
C GLY A 93 2.74 0.43 -13.95
N LYS A 94 3.94 0.94 -13.67
CA LYS A 94 4.54 2.08 -14.37
C LYS A 94 4.68 1.86 -15.88
N ALA A 95 4.94 0.62 -16.30
CA ALA A 95 5.15 0.28 -17.71
C ALA A 95 3.87 0.41 -18.54
N GLU A 96 2.71 0.21 -17.91
CA GLU A 96 1.39 0.26 -18.53
C GLU A 96 0.72 1.64 -18.36
N ALA A 97 1.12 2.39 -17.32
CA ALA A 97 0.67 3.75 -17.06
C ALA A 97 1.26 4.76 -18.05
N ASP A 98 0.50 5.81 -18.38
CA ASP A 98 1.13 7.03 -18.91
C ASP A 98 1.95 7.74 -17.82
N GLU A 99 2.98 8.47 -18.24
CA GLU A 99 3.94 9.11 -17.34
C GLU A 99 3.27 10.07 -16.34
N ALA A 100 2.24 10.80 -16.78
CA ALA A 100 1.54 11.76 -15.94
C ALA A 100 0.68 11.05 -14.88
N ALA A 101 -0.02 9.98 -15.25
CA ALA A 101 -0.77 9.14 -14.32
C ALA A 101 0.15 8.54 -13.24
N TRP A 102 1.26 7.94 -13.66
CA TRP A 102 2.23 7.36 -12.72
C TRP A 102 2.82 8.40 -11.76
N GLN A 103 3.25 9.55 -12.27
CA GLN A 103 3.77 10.63 -11.43
C GLN A 103 2.71 11.15 -10.46
N THR A 104 1.46 11.32 -10.92
CA THR A 104 0.34 11.73 -10.07
C THR A 104 0.07 10.71 -8.96
N THR A 105 0.16 9.41 -9.24
CA THR A 105 0.06 8.36 -8.22
C THR A 105 1.16 8.51 -7.18
N LEU A 106 2.42 8.63 -7.59
CA LEU A 106 3.55 8.76 -6.66
C LEU A 106 3.44 10.04 -5.82
N ASP A 107 3.08 11.16 -6.42
CA ASP A 107 2.91 12.43 -5.73
C ASP A 107 1.78 12.36 -4.71
N GLY A 108 0.65 11.75 -5.08
CA GLY A 108 -0.48 11.55 -4.19
C GLY A 108 -0.12 10.68 -2.97
N LEU A 109 0.54 9.53 -3.19
CA LEU A 109 0.97 8.63 -2.11
C LEU A 109 2.03 9.27 -1.19
N ARG A 110 2.83 10.22 -1.70
CA ARG A 110 3.85 10.96 -0.94
C ARG A 110 3.33 12.21 -0.24
N ALA A 111 2.18 12.74 -0.65
CA ALA A 111 1.65 13.98 -0.11
C ALA A 111 0.58 13.74 0.95
N HIS A 112 -0.13 12.62 0.88
CA HIS A 112 -1.36 12.41 1.64
C HIS A 112 -1.28 11.18 2.54
N GLN A 113 -1.93 11.29 3.70
CA GLN A 113 -2.02 10.21 4.68
C GLN A 113 -3.20 9.27 4.45
N SER A 114 -4.04 9.59 3.47
CA SER A 114 -5.18 8.79 3.08
C SER A 114 -5.45 8.95 1.59
N MET A 115 -6.15 7.97 1.03
CA MET A 115 -6.71 8.06 -0.30
C MET A 115 -8.03 7.29 -0.35
N THR A 116 -8.72 7.42 -1.47
CA THR A 116 -9.91 6.63 -1.75
C THR A 116 -9.72 5.89 -3.06
N VAL A 117 -10.14 4.64 -3.12
CA VAL A 117 -10.13 3.84 -4.34
C VAL A 117 -11.57 3.58 -4.76
N SER A 118 -11.91 3.94 -5.99
CA SER A 118 -13.19 3.58 -6.59
C SER A 118 -13.04 2.34 -7.46
N ILE A 119 -13.86 1.32 -7.20
CA ILE A 119 -13.87 0.03 -7.88
C ILE A 119 -15.33 -0.28 -8.23
N ASP A 120 -15.66 -0.38 -9.51
CA ASP A 120 -17.04 -0.64 -9.97
C ASP A 120 -18.11 0.31 -9.36
N GLY A 121 -17.71 1.54 -9.01
CA GLY A 121 -18.58 2.53 -8.37
C GLY A 121 -18.71 2.41 -6.85
N GLU A 122 -18.16 1.36 -6.25
CA GLU A 122 -17.89 1.31 -4.81
C GLU A 122 -16.71 2.23 -4.48
N ILE A 123 -16.71 2.79 -3.27
CA ILE A 123 -15.74 3.79 -2.81
C ILE A 123 -15.17 3.30 -1.49
N ILE A 124 -13.88 2.92 -1.50
CA ILE A 124 -13.18 2.38 -0.33
C ILE A 124 -12.13 3.40 0.12
N GLY A 125 -12.24 3.85 1.36
CA GLY A 125 -11.24 4.72 1.99
C GLY A 125 -10.07 3.91 2.53
N VAL A 126 -8.85 4.42 2.34
CA VAL A 126 -7.62 3.82 2.87
C VAL A 126 -6.82 4.87 3.63
N GLU A 127 -6.44 4.50 4.85
CA GLU A 127 -5.42 5.20 5.63
C GLU A 127 -4.03 4.67 5.22
N LEU A 128 -3.20 5.56 4.66
CA LEU A 128 -1.83 5.28 4.24
C LEU A 128 -0.83 5.56 5.36
N GLY A 129 -1.20 6.44 6.30
CA GLY A 129 -0.32 6.89 7.38
C GLY A 129 0.63 8.01 6.98
N GLU A 130 1.62 8.28 7.83
CA GLU A 130 2.59 9.34 7.59
C GLU A 130 3.31 9.14 6.24
N PRO A 131 3.48 10.21 5.44
CA PRO A 131 4.12 10.07 4.14
C PRO A 131 5.55 9.53 4.23
N MET A 132 5.91 8.69 3.25
CA MET A 132 7.22 8.06 3.20
C MET A 132 8.01 8.40 1.92
N PRO A 133 9.34 8.48 2.01
CA PRO A 133 10.18 8.71 0.84
C PRO A 133 10.37 7.40 0.05
N PHE A 134 9.42 7.06 -0.82
CA PHE A 134 9.53 5.89 -1.71
C PHE A 134 10.71 6.02 -2.68
N THR A 135 11.38 4.90 -2.98
CA THR A 135 12.49 4.83 -3.94
C THR A 135 12.05 4.84 -5.41
N CYS A 136 10.76 4.66 -5.69
CA CYS A 136 10.18 4.74 -7.03
C CYS A 136 10.35 6.13 -7.67
N THR A 137 10.55 6.17 -8.98
CA THR A 137 10.48 7.38 -9.82
C THR A 137 9.49 7.17 -10.95
#